data_AF-A0A1B6KCS9-F1
#
_entry.id   AF-A0A1B6KCS9-F1
#
_cell.length_a   1.000
_cell.length_b   1.000
_cell.length_c   1.000
_cell.angle_alpha   90.00
_cell.angle_beta   90.00
_cell.angle_gamma   90.00
#
_symmetry.space_group_name_H-M   'P 1'
#
loop_
_entity.id
_entity.type
_entity.pdbx_description
1 polymer ?
#
loop_
_entity_poly.entity_id
_entity_poly.type
_entity_poly.pdbx_seq_one_letter_code
_entity_poly.pdbx_strand_id
1 'polypeptide(L)'
;MQVEQAVESTPKRARLDENPRMTRHIAAKEVCDAIVVQAKERFEFTGHLVAANLFDNANIATFNNKFPEMLLETTIQSFPFLEKDKLKTELQIIYGREDFKS
;
A
#
# COMPACT_ATOMS: atom_id res chain seq x y z
N MET A 1 -42.83 -56.74 -39.53
CA MET A 1 -42.89 -57.17 -38.13
C MET A 1 -42.03 -56.21 -37.33
N GLN A 2 -42.65 -55.31 -36.56
CA GLN A 2 -42.00 -54.49 -35.50
C GLN A 2 -41.51 -55.47 -34.41
N VAL A 3 -40.41 -55.28 -33.67
CA VAL A 3 -40.07 -54.34 -32.57
C VAL A 3 -38.57 -54.61 -32.27
N GLU A 4 -37.69 -53.79 -31.68
CA GLU A 4 -37.78 -52.99 -30.46
C GLU A 4 -36.50 -52.13 -30.35
N GLN A 5 -36.61 -50.93 -29.76
CA GLN A 5 -35.50 -50.02 -29.46
C GLN A 5 -34.64 -50.52 -28.30
N ALA A 6 -33.34 -50.26 -28.35
CA ALA A 6 -32.52 -50.07 -27.14
C ALA A 6 -31.75 -48.75 -27.28
N VAL A 7 -32.21 -47.75 -26.52
CA VAL A 7 -31.55 -46.45 -26.38
C VAL A 7 -30.35 -46.62 -25.46
N GLU A 8 -29.15 -46.67 -26.02
CA GLU A 8 -27.93 -46.76 -25.21
C GLU A 8 -27.59 -45.35 -24.69
N SER A 9 -27.88 -45.16 -23.41
CA SER A 9 -27.69 -43.90 -22.68
C SER A 9 -26.20 -43.64 -22.46
N THR A 10 -25.64 -42.68 -23.19
CA THR A 10 -24.34 -42.10 -22.86
C THR A 10 -24.37 -41.49 -21.45
N PRO A 11 -23.36 -41.72 -20.59
CA PRO A 11 -23.33 -41.17 -19.24
C PRO A 11 -23.25 -39.64 -19.33
N LYS A 12 -24.37 -38.99 -18.98
CA LYS A 12 -24.42 -37.54 -18.77
C LYS A 12 -23.41 -37.24 -17.68
N ARG A 13 -22.30 -36.58 -18.01
CA ARG A 13 -21.41 -35.97 -17.01
C ARG A 13 -22.30 -35.17 -16.08
N ALA A 14 -22.42 -35.61 -14.84
CA ALA A 14 -23.13 -34.87 -13.81
C ALA A 14 -22.47 -33.49 -13.79
N ARG A 15 -23.22 -32.47 -14.23
CA ARG A 15 -22.80 -31.09 -14.02
C ARG A 15 -22.73 -30.98 -12.50
N LEU A 16 -21.52 -30.80 -11.96
CA LEU A 16 -21.35 -30.44 -10.57
C LEU A 16 -22.29 -29.27 -10.36
N ASP A 17 -23.29 -29.44 -9.50
CA ASP A 17 -24.32 -28.44 -9.21
C ASP A 17 -23.61 -27.35 -8.38
N GLU A 18 -22.71 -26.61 -9.02
CA GLU A 18 -22.05 -25.45 -8.45
C GLU A 18 -23.16 -24.44 -8.21
N ASN A 19 -23.62 -24.37 -6.97
CA ASN A 19 -24.58 -23.37 -6.55
C ASN A 19 -24.02 -21.99 -6.96
N PRO A 20 -24.61 -21.29 -7.93
CA PRO A 20 -24.04 -20.06 -8.47
C PRO A 20 -23.91 -18.95 -7.42
N ARG A 21 -24.62 -19.09 -6.28
CA ARG A 21 -24.45 -18.21 -5.11
C ARG A 21 -23.18 -18.54 -4.33
N MET A 22 -22.83 -19.81 -4.18
CA MET A 22 -21.59 -20.25 -3.54
C MET A 22 -20.38 -19.81 -4.36
N THR A 23 -20.40 -20.02 -5.68
CA THR A 23 -19.34 -19.57 -6.59
C THR A 23 -19.15 -18.04 -6.54
N ARG A 24 -20.25 -17.28 -6.54
CA ARG A 24 -20.20 -15.81 -6.38
C ARG A 24 -19.67 -15.37 -5.02
N HIS A 25 -20.05 -16.05 -3.95
CA HIS A 25 -19.55 -15.75 -2.61
C HIS A 25 -18.04 -15.98 -2.50
N ILE A 26 -17.55 -17.09 -3.07
CA ILE A 26 -16.11 -17.39 -3.13
C ILE A 26 -15.37 -16.31 -3.92
N ALA A 27 -15.84 -15.98 -5.13
CA ALA A 27 -15.22 -14.94 -5.96
C ALA A 27 -15.22 -13.56 -5.26
N ALA A 28 -16.31 -13.19 -4.60
CA ALA A 28 -16.37 -11.93 -3.84
C ALA A 28 -15.36 -11.93 -2.68
N LYS A 29 -15.20 -13.06 -1.98
CA LYS A 29 -14.21 -13.21 -0.93
C LYS A 29 -12.78 -13.05 -1.47
N GLU A 30 -12.46 -13.70 -2.59
CA GLU A 30 -11.14 -13.59 -3.22
C GLU A 30 -10.81 -12.14 -3.61
N VAL A 31 -11.80 -11.41 -4.16
CA VAL A 31 -11.65 -9.98 -4.46
C VAL A 31 -11.39 -9.17 -3.19
N CYS A 32 -12.15 -9.41 -2.12
CA CYS A 32 -11.94 -8.73 -0.84
C CYS A 32 -10.55 -9.03 -0.26
N ASP A 33 -10.12 -10.30 -0.28
CA ASP A 33 -8.80 -10.71 0.19
C ASP A 33 -7.70 -10.03 -0.63
N ALA A 34 -7.84 -9.97 -1.96
CA ALA A 34 -6.91 -9.26 -2.83
C ALA A 34 -6.84 -7.76 -2.53
N ILE A 35 -7.99 -7.10 -2.30
CA ILE A 35 -8.03 -5.68 -1.91
C ILE A 35 -7.29 -5.48 -0.58
N VAL A 36 -7.51 -6.34 0.42
CA VAL A 36 -6.85 -6.24 1.72
C VAL A 36 -5.33 -6.42 1.60
N VAL A 37 -4.87 -7.40 0.83
CA VAL A 37 -3.44 -7.62 0.58
C VAL A 37 -2.82 -6.41 -0.12
N GLN A 38 -3.45 -5.93 -1.20
CA GLN A 38 -2.98 -4.78 -1.95
C GLN A 38 -2.96 -3.50 -1.11
N ALA A 39 -3.96 -3.29 -0.25
CA ALA A 39 -3.97 -2.16 0.66
C ALA A 39 -2.79 -2.24 1.64
N LYS A 40 -2.54 -3.41 2.24
CA LYS A 40 -1.40 -3.59 3.14
C LYS A 40 -0.08 -3.30 2.42
N GLU A 41 0.19 -3.94 1.29
CA GLU A 41 1.44 -3.77 0.55
C GLU A 41 1.67 -2.31 0.12
N ARG A 42 0.61 -1.63 -0.35
CA ARG A 42 0.73 -0.24 -0.84
C ARG A 42 0.90 0.79 0.28
N PHE A 43 0.33 0.54 1.45
CA PHE A 43 0.34 1.47 2.58
C PHE A 43 1.31 1.06 3.70
N GLU A 44 2.05 -0.04 3.54
CA GLU A 44 3.07 -0.50 4.50
C GLU A 44 4.24 0.49 4.60
N PHE A 45 4.66 1.07 3.46
CA PHE A 45 5.74 2.04 3.46
C PHE A 45 5.27 3.41 3.94
N THR A 46 5.64 3.78 5.16
CA THR A 46 5.33 5.08 5.78
C THR A 46 6.52 6.04 5.84
N GLY A 47 7.68 5.67 5.28
CA GLY A 47 8.90 6.48 5.35
C GLY A 47 8.75 7.88 4.72
N HIS A 48 7.87 8.02 3.74
CA HIS A 48 7.52 9.32 3.15
C HIS A 48 6.86 10.29 4.15
N LEU A 49 6.10 9.80 5.14
CA LEU A 49 5.50 10.63 6.18
C LEU A 49 6.58 11.23 7.09
N VAL A 50 7.61 10.43 7.42
CA VAL A 50 8.74 10.90 8.24
C VAL A 50 9.52 11.99 7.52
N ALA A 51 9.75 11.80 6.21
CA ALA A 51 10.38 12.82 5.38
C ALA A 51 9.53 14.10 5.28
N ALA A 52 8.22 13.98 5.13
CA ALA A 52 7.31 15.13 5.09
C ALA A 52 7.34 15.95 6.40
N ASN A 53 7.47 15.28 7.56
CA ASN A 53 7.57 15.95 8.85
C ASN A 53 8.80 16.87 8.96
N LEU A 54 9.88 16.61 8.23
CA LEU A 54 11.04 17.52 8.19
C LEU A 54 10.70 18.89 7.59
N PHE A 55 9.62 19.00 6.81
CA PHE A 55 9.20 20.22 6.13
C PHE A 55 7.88 20.77 6.68
N ASP A 56 7.40 20.26 7.82
CA ASP A 56 6.18 20.75 8.43
C ASP A 56 6.41 22.12 9.08
N ASN A 57 5.80 23.15 8.50
CA ASN A 57 5.88 24.54 8.96
C ASN A 57 5.57 24.70 10.45
N ALA A 58 4.65 23.89 11.01
CA ALA A 58 4.31 23.93 12.43
C ALA A 58 5.52 23.63 13.34
N ASN A 59 6.48 22.85 12.84
CA ASN A 59 7.65 22.42 13.59
C ASN A 59 8.94 23.16 13.20
N ILE A 60 8.94 23.94 12.10
CA ILE A 60 10.15 24.62 11.59
C ILE A 60 10.80 25.51 12.64
N ALA A 61 10.03 26.29 13.40
CA ALA A 61 10.56 27.13 14.47
C ALA A 61 11.25 26.30 15.57
N THR A 62 10.68 25.14 15.92
CA THR A 62 11.28 24.20 16.87
C THR A 62 12.55 23.58 16.31
N PHE A 63 12.54 23.17 15.04
CA PHE A 63 13.67 22.56 14.37
C PHE A 63 14.84 23.50 14.14
N ASN A 64 14.58 24.80 13.97
CA ASN A 64 15.61 25.83 13.93
C ASN A 64 16.37 25.92 15.26
N ASN A 65 15.65 25.83 16.38
CA ASN A 65 16.27 25.86 17.72
C ASN A 65 16.95 24.54 18.09
N LYS A 66 16.35 23.42 17.69
CA LYS A 66 16.86 22.07 17.94
C LYS A 66 16.62 21.21 16.71
N PHE A 67 17.69 20.92 15.98
CA PHE A 67 17.61 20.11 14.77
C PHE A 67 17.03 18.72 15.08
N PRO A 68 16.17 18.15 14.20
CA PRO A 68 15.57 16.85 14.43
C PRO A 68 16.43 15.71 13.85
N GLU A 69 17.56 15.39 14.49
CA GLU A 69 18.45 14.32 14.01
C GLU A 69 17.73 12.99 13.77
N MET A 70 16.82 12.59 14.66
CA MET A 70 16.10 11.30 14.55
C MET A 70 15.23 11.23 13.28
N LEU A 71 14.56 12.32 12.91
CA LEU A 71 13.75 12.38 11.68
C LEU A 71 14.64 12.34 10.45
N LEU A 72 15.81 13.00 10.51
CA LEU A 72 16.79 12.95 9.43
C LEU A 72 17.32 11.53 9.23
N GLU A 73 17.79 10.84 10.29
CA GLU A 73 18.29 9.46 10.18
C GLU A 73 17.23 8.53 9.59
N THR A 74 16.00 8.61 10.08
CA THR A 74 14.88 7.77 9.62
C THR A 74 14.54 8.05 8.15
N THR A 75 14.64 9.31 7.73
CA THR A 75 14.47 9.72 6.33
C THR A 75 15.57 9.13 5.45
N ILE A 76 16.83 9.17 5.87
CA ILE A 76 17.95 8.58 5.12
C ILE A 76 17.83 7.06 5.05
N GLN A 77 17.38 6.40 6.12
CA GLN A 77 17.10 4.96 6.09
C GLN A 77 16.00 4.61 5.09
N SER A 78 14.95 5.45 5.00
CA SER A 78 13.84 5.27 4.06
C SER A 78 14.21 5.64 2.61
N PHE A 79 15.16 6.55 2.43
CA PHE A 79 15.60 7.09 1.16
C PHE A 79 17.14 7.11 1.08
N PRO A 80 17.79 5.94 0.94
CA PRO A 80 19.25 5.81 1.04
C PRO A 80 20.02 6.48 -0.11
N PHE A 81 19.33 6.92 -1.15
CA PHE A 81 19.90 7.71 -2.24
C PHE A 81 20.09 9.20 -1.88
N LEU A 82 19.53 9.67 -0.77
CA LEU A 82 19.72 11.04 -0.30
C LEU A 82 21.07 11.17 0.41
N GLU A 83 21.81 12.22 0.07
CA GLU A 83 23.05 12.56 0.78
C GLU A 83 22.73 13.25 2.10
N LYS A 84 22.95 12.53 3.21
CA LYS A 84 22.62 12.96 4.56
C LYS A 84 23.12 14.35 4.92
N ASP A 85 24.41 14.61 4.71
CA ASP A 85 25.02 15.88 5.12
C ASP A 85 24.51 17.05 4.28
N LYS A 86 24.31 16.84 2.97
CA LYS A 86 23.69 17.85 2.09
C LYS A 86 22.27 18.16 2.52
N LEU A 87 21.44 17.13 2.74
CA LEU A 87 20.07 17.31 3.19
C LEU A 87 20.02 18.06 4.54
N LYS A 88 20.92 17.70 5.48
CA LYS A 88 21.03 18.40 6.77
C LYS A 88 21.30 19.89 6.58
N THR A 89 22.28 20.24 5.73
CA THR A 89 22.64 21.63 5.46
C THR A 89 21.48 22.40 4.84
N GLU A 90 20.81 21.84 3.83
CA GLU A 90 19.64 22.49 3.21
C GLU A 90 18.50 22.72 4.21
N LEU A 91 18.21 21.73 5.06
CA LEU A 91 17.19 21.85 6.11
C LEU A 91 17.55 22.95 7.13
N GLN A 92 18.80 23.03 7.56
CA GLN A 92 19.24 24.09 8.47
C GLN A 92 19.08 25.48 7.86
N ILE A 93 19.35 25.62 6.55
CA ILE A 93 19.11 26.87 5.83
C ILE A 93 17.61 27.19 5.80
N ILE A 94 16.76 26.23 5.43
CA ILE A 94 15.30 26.41 5.39
C ILE A 94 14.77 26.82 6.76
N TYR A 95 15.18 26.13 7.83
CA TYR A 95 14.70 26.41 9.18
C TYR A 95 15.12 27.79 9.70
N GLY A 96 16.26 28.30 9.23
CA GLY A 96 16.74 29.62 9.57
C GLY A 96 15.94 30.76 8.95
N ARG A 97 15.28 30.53 7.81
CA ARG A 97 14.60 31.60 7.07
C ARG A 97 13.19 31.87 7.62
N GLU A 98 12.82 33.15 7.64
CA GLU A 98 11.53 33.62 8.17
C GLU A 98 10.34 33.32 7.24
N ASP A 99 10.56 33.18 5.93
CA ASP A 99 9.51 32.87 4.95
C ASP A 99 8.87 31.48 5.14
N PHE A 100 9.55 30.59 5.86
CA PHE A 100 9.05 29.26 6.20
C PHE A 100 8.46 29.16 7.62
N LYS A 101 8.46 30.26 8.40
CA LYS A 101 7.97 30.28 9.79
C LYS A 101 6.56 30.87 9.93
N SER A 102 5.92 31.24 8.81
CA SER A 102 4.60 31.88 8.78
C SER A 102 3.43 30.91 8.62
#